data_AF-A0A6P0WRZ7-F1
#
_entry.id   AF-A0A6P0WRZ7-F1
#
_cell.length_a   1.000
_cell.length_b   1.000
_cell.length_c   1.000
_cell.angle_alpha   90.00
_cell.angle_beta   90.00
_cell.angle_gamma   90.00
#
_symmetry.space_group_name_H-M   'P 1'
#
loop_
_entity.id
_entity.type
_entity.pdbx_description
1 polymer ?
#
loop_
_entity_poly.entity_id
_entity_poly.type
_entity_poly.pdbx_seq_one_letter_code
_entity_poly.pdbx_strand_id
1 'polypeptide(L)'
;MATHPHGIWIWNLNLISSNYLDKIAQVKAKRVYLKVFDGRSNPMFWSHQCSPNIVKQFQDNDIQVFGWGYHYGTSDIDQQVFAVKQALDCGLDGYVLDLEAEVENTSRHPNVRALLLKLRPLVPTGALGYTSFGHPGFHPNVPWKILNENCDIALPQIYFEKFGFRATNEDEVQDCLKSHEAMGLTKPILPIWGSESDSRNPAKASELQSYLNRFPGSSIWRVPEFRNGRLERGEAWNLNYSDNSPFPYGGGSTDFALPTLTRVLRRGTKGEDVKALQRALNELGFNAGDVDGDFGPNTERAVRAFQANAGISIDGEVYTQTWKELAGRFDSTLVDLPGENPRLKLANFAENEASKNLRWVNSSSEAEKYLEIFREPMRQLGHIGTAKIFYDWCGTFVYYCCREVGIDVPIQPDGYWATMALVASWQYWAQKKGFWYPKGSVNPERGDIVVFDWPSTGGAYNHIGIVRGYTRGSSTFTTSEGNKGNRSGNFTRNLSNVEGFIRVTG
;
A
#
# COMPACT_ATOMS: atom_id res chain seq x y z
N MET A 1 -19.81 -2.09 -17.43
CA MET A 1 -18.92 -3.25 -17.26
C MET A 1 -19.66 -4.27 -16.41
N ALA A 2 -19.58 -5.56 -16.73
CA ALA A 2 -20.21 -6.59 -15.89
C ALA A 2 -19.52 -6.58 -14.52
N THR A 3 -20.28 -6.34 -13.46
CA THR A 3 -19.80 -6.50 -12.09
C THR A 3 -19.69 -8.00 -11.82
N HIS A 4 -18.52 -8.50 -11.43
CA HIS A 4 -18.40 -9.90 -11.04
C HIS A 4 -18.58 -10.01 -9.51
N PRO A 5 -19.72 -10.45 -8.97
CA PRO A 5 -19.85 -10.57 -7.52
C PRO A 5 -18.83 -11.53 -6.89
N HIS A 6 -18.51 -11.29 -5.61
CA HIS A 6 -17.78 -12.25 -4.80
C HIS A 6 -18.49 -13.61 -4.78
N GLY A 7 -17.66 -14.66 -4.81
CA GLY A 7 -18.15 -16.02 -4.97
C GLY A 7 -17.65 -17.00 -3.92
N ILE A 8 -18.40 -18.08 -3.78
CA ILE A 8 -18.09 -19.20 -2.90
C ILE A 8 -18.00 -20.48 -3.72
N TRP A 9 -16.94 -21.25 -3.50
CA TRP A 9 -16.79 -22.56 -4.12
C TRP A 9 -17.42 -23.65 -3.25
N ILE A 10 -18.19 -24.53 -3.89
CA ILE A 10 -18.88 -25.66 -3.27
C ILE A 10 -18.41 -26.94 -3.96
N TRP A 11 -17.81 -27.84 -3.17
CA TRP A 11 -17.34 -29.13 -3.67
C TRP A 11 -18.45 -30.19 -3.67
N ASN A 12 -19.25 -30.25 -2.59
CA ASN A 12 -20.39 -31.15 -2.48
C ASN A 12 -21.55 -30.50 -1.71
N LEU A 13 -22.60 -30.15 -2.46
CA LEU A 13 -23.82 -29.54 -1.92
C LEU A 13 -24.52 -30.41 -0.86
N ASN A 14 -24.38 -31.74 -0.91
CA ASN A 14 -25.00 -32.63 0.09
C ASN A 14 -24.22 -32.69 1.41
N LEU A 15 -22.99 -32.19 1.44
CA LEU A 15 -22.16 -32.18 2.65
C LEU A 15 -22.22 -30.83 3.37
N ILE A 16 -22.91 -29.83 2.83
CA ILE A 16 -23.22 -28.62 3.58
C ILE A 16 -24.58 -28.77 4.28
N SER A 17 -25.05 -27.74 4.98
CA SER A 17 -26.33 -27.81 5.67
C SER A 17 -27.51 -27.72 4.69
N SER A 18 -28.64 -28.34 5.03
CA SER A 18 -29.88 -28.28 4.23
C SER A 18 -30.43 -26.86 4.03
N ASN A 19 -30.04 -25.91 4.88
CA ASN A 19 -30.36 -24.48 4.78
C ASN A 19 -29.26 -23.65 4.09
N TYR A 20 -28.53 -24.23 3.14
CA TYR A 20 -27.40 -23.56 2.49
C TYR A 20 -27.77 -22.22 1.84
N LEU A 21 -28.99 -22.08 1.30
CA LEU A 21 -29.48 -20.80 0.74
C LEU A 21 -29.52 -19.71 1.82
N ASP A 22 -30.04 -20.01 3.01
CA ASP A 22 -30.09 -19.05 4.12
C ASP A 22 -28.68 -18.65 4.55
N LYS A 23 -27.75 -19.60 4.59
CA LYS A 23 -26.35 -19.31 4.92
C LYS A 23 -25.67 -18.43 3.88
N ILE A 24 -25.90 -18.70 2.59
CA ILE A 24 -25.35 -17.90 1.49
C ILE A 24 -25.92 -16.48 1.53
N ALA A 25 -27.23 -16.35 1.80
CA ALA A 25 -27.87 -15.06 1.99
C ALA A 25 -27.33 -14.30 3.21
N GLN A 26 -27.08 -15.01 4.33
CA GLN A 26 -26.52 -14.42 5.56
C GLN A 26 -25.14 -13.80 5.32
N VAL A 27 -24.28 -14.48 4.56
CA VAL A 27 -22.95 -13.96 4.18
C VAL A 27 -22.99 -13.04 2.97
N LYS A 28 -24.17 -12.84 2.37
CA LYS A 28 -24.42 -11.93 1.24
C LYS A 28 -23.65 -12.27 -0.04
N ALA A 29 -23.31 -13.55 -0.24
CA ALA A 29 -22.64 -13.96 -1.47
C ALA A 29 -23.65 -13.96 -2.64
N LYS A 30 -23.20 -13.43 -3.78
CA LYS A 30 -24.01 -13.27 -4.99
C LYS A 30 -23.54 -14.17 -6.14
N ARG A 31 -22.57 -15.04 -5.86
CA ARG A 31 -22.15 -16.11 -6.77
C ARG A 31 -21.76 -17.39 -6.03
N VAL A 32 -22.07 -18.53 -6.65
CA VAL A 32 -21.57 -19.84 -6.26
C VAL A 32 -20.89 -20.53 -7.43
N TYR A 33 -19.86 -21.32 -7.12
CA TYR A 33 -19.19 -22.23 -8.05
C TYR A 33 -19.48 -23.67 -7.62
N LEU A 34 -20.38 -24.34 -8.32
CA LEU A 34 -20.80 -25.72 -8.02
C LEU A 34 -19.92 -26.73 -8.76
N LYS A 35 -19.41 -27.74 -8.06
CA LYS A 35 -18.72 -28.83 -8.73
C LYS A 35 -19.73 -29.70 -9.47
N VAL A 36 -19.69 -29.69 -10.80
CA VAL A 36 -20.75 -30.31 -11.63
C VAL A 36 -20.33 -31.64 -12.26
N PHE A 37 -19.04 -31.94 -12.32
CA PHE A 37 -18.55 -33.26 -12.68
C PHE A 37 -17.14 -33.50 -12.15
N ASP A 38 -16.72 -34.76 -12.18
CA ASP A 38 -15.32 -35.18 -12.01
C ASP A 38 -15.07 -36.46 -12.81
N GLY A 39 -13.80 -36.83 -13.01
CA GLY A 39 -13.40 -38.08 -13.64
C GLY A 39 -12.38 -37.90 -14.77
N ARG A 40 -11.24 -38.59 -14.65
CA ARG A 40 -10.10 -38.45 -15.57
C ARG A 40 -10.28 -39.03 -16.97
N SER A 41 -11.02 -40.13 -17.09
CA SER A 41 -11.25 -40.81 -18.38
C SER A 41 -12.72 -41.16 -18.61
N ASN A 42 -13.57 -40.70 -17.69
CA ASN A 42 -15.01 -40.82 -17.75
C ASN A 42 -15.59 -39.65 -16.94
N PRO A 43 -15.58 -38.44 -17.49
CA PRO A 43 -16.14 -37.26 -16.82
C PRO A 43 -17.63 -37.50 -16.58
N MET A 44 -18.03 -37.62 -15.31
CA MET A 44 -19.39 -37.94 -14.93
C MET A 44 -20.11 -36.71 -14.38
N PHE A 45 -21.10 -36.23 -15.11
CA PHE A 45 -22.00 -35.18 -14.65
C PHE A 45 -22.74 -35.59 -13.35
N TRP A 46 -22.80 -34.68 -12.39
CA TRP A 46 -23.36 -34.88 -11.05
C TRP A 46 -24.72 -34.19 -10.91
N SER A 47 -25.77 -34.86 -11.38
CA SER A 47 -27.16 -34.35 -11.33
C SER A 47 -27.70 -34.06 -9.92
N HIS A 48 -27.11 -34.68 -8.90
CA HIS A 48 -27.44 -34.41 -7.50
C HIS A 48 -26.91 -33.07 -7.00
N GLN A 49 -25.91 -32.48 -7.66
CA GLN A 49 -25.36 -31.16 -7.33
C GLN A 49 -25.85 -30.07 -8.29
N CYS A 50 -26.09 -30.43 -9.55
CA CYS A 50 -26.55 -29.50 -10.58
C CYS A 50 -27.77 -30.09 -11.27
N SER A 51 -28.91 -29.42 -11.13
CA SER A 51 -30.15 -29.75 -11.83
C SER A 51 -30.92 -28.45 -12.10
N PRO A 52 -31.87 -28.42 -13.05
CA PRO A 52 -32.66 -27.22 -13.31
C PRO A 52 -33.32 -26.63 -12.05
N ASN A 53 -33.77 -27.50 -11.14
CA ASN A 53 -34.39 -27.08 -9.88
C ASN A 53 -33.37 -26.44 -8.93
N ILE A 54 -32.18 -27.04 -8.78
CA ILE A 54 -31.14 -26.51 -7.89
C ILE A 54 -30.64 -25.16 -8.42
N VAL A 55 -30.34 -25.08 -9.71
CA VAL A 55 -29.86 -23.83 -10.33
C VAL A 55 -30.92 -22.73 -10.20
N LYS A 56 -32.19 -23.07 -10.48
CA LYS A 56 -33.31 -22.14 -10.31
C LYS A 56 -33.47 -21.66 -8.86
N GLN A 57 -33.27 -22.53 -7.86
CA GLN A 57 -33.34 -22.13 -6.44
C GLN A 57 -32.31 -21.04 -6.09
N PHE A 58 -31.08 -21.12 -6.62
CA PHE A 58 -30.08 -20.06 -6.44
C PHE A 58 -30.48 -18.78 -7.17
N GLN A 59 -30.89 -18.88 -8.43
CA GLN A 59 -31.25 -17.73 -9.26
C GLN A 59 -32.48 -16.97 -8.73
N ASP A 60 -33.48 -17.69 -8.20
CA ASP A 60 -34.64 -17.09 -7.53
C ASP A 60 -34.25 -16.32 -6.26
N ASN A 61 -33.05 -16.54 -5.72
CA ASN A 61 -32.44 -15.79 -4.61
C ASN A 61 -31.37 -14.77 -5.06
N ASP A 62 -31.33 -14.43 -6.35
CA ASP A 62 -30.38 -13.47 -6.94
C ASP A 62 -28.91 -13.88 -6.68
N ILE A 63 -28.61 -15.16 -6.92
CA ILE A 63 -27.26 -15.74 -6.83
C ILE A 63 -26.88 -16.31 -8.20
N GLN A 64 -25.76 -15.83 -8.75
CA GLN A 64 -25.18 -16.37 -9.98
C GLN A 64 -24.61 -17.77 -9.75
N VAL A 65 -24.87 -18.69 -10.67
CA VAL A 65 -24.45 -20.09 -10.57
C VAL A 65 -23.47 -20.43 -11.68
N PHE A 66 -22.20 -20.61 -11.31
CA PHE A 66 -21.18 -21.12 -12.21
C PHE A 66 -20.97 -22.60 -11.92
N GLY A 67 -20.86 -23.41 -12.98
CA GLY A 67 -20.37 -24.78 -12.85
C GLY A 67 -18.85 -24.82 -12.92
N TRP A 68 -18.23 -25.79 -12.25
CA TRP A 68 -16.81 -26.08 -12.45
C TRP A 68 -16.53 -27.58 -12.42
N GLY A 69 -15.43 -27.97 -13.06
CA GLY A 69 -15.01 -29.36 -13.18
C GLY A 69 -13.53 -29.47 -13.49
N TYR A 70 -12.93 -30.58 -13.06
CA TYR A 70 -11.52 -30.86 -13.26
C TYR A 70 -11.26 -31.35 -14.68
N HIS A 71 -10.30 -30.72 -15.36
CA HIS A 71 -9.92 -31.07 -16.72
C HIS A 71 -8.46 -31.53 -16.78
N TYR A 72 -8.26 -32.81 -17.03
CA TYR A 72 -6.93 -33.44 -17.01
C TYR A 72 -6.13 -33.25 -18.32
N GLY A 73 -6.66 -32.54 -19.33
CA GLY A 73 -6.03 -32.43 -20.65
C GLY A 73 -6.01 -33.75 -21.45
N THR A 74 -6.95 -34.65 -21.16
CA THR A 74 -7.12 -35.95 -21.83
C THR A 74 -7.81 -35.81 -23.19
N SER A 75 -7.71 -36.85 -24.03
CA SER A 75 -8.19 -36.83 -25.43
C SER A 75 -9.68 -37.11 -25.60
N ASP A 76 -10.41 -37.43 -24.54
CA ASP A 76 -11.86 -37.66 -24.47
C ASP A 76 -12.65 -36.33 -24.49
N ILE A 77 -12.32 -35.48 -25.45
CA ILE A 77 -12.83 -34.10 -25.54
C ILE A 77 -14.35 -34.08 -25.65
N ASP A 78 -14.94 -34.97 -26.45
CA ASP A 78 -16.40 -35.00 -26.67
C ASP A 78 -17.18 -35.42 -25.42
N GLN A 79 -16.62 -36.34 -24.63
CA GLN A 79 -17.21 -36.74 -23.35
C GLN A 79 -17.16 -35.60 -22.33
N GLN A 80 -16.04 -34.87 -22.26
CA GLN A 80 -15.92 -33.69 -21.41
C GLN A 80 -16.89 -32.59 -21.84
N VAL A 81 -16.98 -32.29 -23.14
CA VAL A 81 -17.95 -31.31 -23.67
C VAL A 81 -19.37 -31.74 -23.36
N PHE A 82 -19.70 -33.03 -23.49
CA PHE A 82 -21.02 -33.56 -23.16
C PHE A 82 -21.36 -33.35 -21.69
N ALA A 83 -20.46 -33.66 -20.76
CA ALA A 83 -20.67 -33.45 -19.32
C ALA A 83 -20.86 -31.96 -18.96
N VAL A 84 -20.05 -31.07 -19.56
CA VAL A 84 -20.21 -29.62 -19.38
C VAL A 84 -21.54 -29.14 -19.95
N LYS A 85 -21.94 -29.64 -21.13
CA LYS A 85 -23.22 -29.29 -21.75
C LYS A 85 -24.40 -29.73 -20.87
N GLN A 86 -24.37 -30.91 -20.28
CA GLN A 86 -25.41 -31.34 -19.33
C GLN A 86 -25.55 -30.38 -18.15
N ALA A 87 -24.43 -29.84 -17.65
CA ALA A 87 -24.44 -28.83 -16.61
C ALA A 87 -25.00 -27.49 -17.12
N LEU A 88 -24.57 -27.00 -18.29
CA LEU A 88 -25.07 -25.77 -18.90
C LEU A 88 -26.58 -25.85 -19.20
N ASP A 89 -27.08 -27.00 -19.66
CA ASP A 89 -28.50 -27.27 -19.94
C ASP A 89 -29.37 -27.19 -18.65
N CYS A 90 -28.76 -27.20 -17.45
CA CYS A 90 -29.46 -26.92 -16.19
C CYS A 90 -29.71 -25.42 -15.94
N GLY A 91 -29.22 -24.54 -16.82
CA GLY A 91 -29.41 -23.09 -16.74
C GLY A 91 -28.30 -22.32 -16.03
N LEU A 92 -27.08 -22.84 -16.00
CA LEU A 92 -25.93 -22.16 -15.38
C LEU A 92 -25.64 -20.80 -16.05
N ASP A 93 -25.18 -19.84 -15.25
CA ASP A 93 -24.76 -18.51 -15.71
C ASP A 93 -23.38 -18.53 -16.37
N GLY A 94 -22.54 -19.52 -16.03
CA GLY A 94 -21.20 -19.66 -16.58
C GLY A 94 -20.52 -20.97 -16.18
N TYR A 95 -19.28 -21.14 -16.66
CA TYR A 95 -18.50 -22.35 -16.43
C TYR A 95 -17.01 -22.04 -16.21
N VAL A 96 -16.36 -22.76 -15.30
CA VAL A 96 -14.92 -22.62 -15.00
C VAL A 96 -14.21 -23.97 -15.16
N LEU A 97 -13.14 -23.97 -15.95
CA LEU A 97 -12.25 -25.13 -16.06
C LEU A 97 -11.24 -25.12 -14.91
N ASP A 98 -11.13 -26.23 -14.17
CA ASP A 98 -10.07 -26.44 -13.19
C ASP A 98 -8.93 -27.27 -13.80
N LEU A 99 -7.72 -26.69 -13.84
CA LEU A 99 -6.56 -27.20 -14.59
C LEU A 99 -5.31 -27.17 -13.70
N GLU A 100 -4.71 -28.34 -13.45
CA GLU A 100 -3.60 -28.49 -12.50
C GLU A 100 -2.34 -29.10 -13.17
N ALA A 101 -1.49 -29.76 -12.39
CA ALA A 101 -0.18 -30.28 -12.78
C ALA A 101 -0.21 -31.15 -14.06
N GLU A 102 -1.31 -31.83 -14.35
CA GLU A 102 -1.48 -32.63 -15.56
C GLU A 102 -1.23 -31.87 -16.86
N VAL A 103 -1.65 -30.60 -16.93
CA VAL A 103 -1.53 -29.80 -18.15
C VAL A 103 -0.18 -29.11 -18.29
N GLU A 104 0.71 -29.27 -17.30
CA GLU A 104 2.13 -28.94 -17.47
C GLU A 104 2.83 -29.90 -18.45
N ASN A 105 2.24 -31.07 -18.71
CA ASN A 105 2.67 -31.90 -19.83
C ASN A 105 2.20 -31.27 -21.15
N THR A 106 3.13 -30.64 -21.86
CA THR A 106 2.88 -29.91 -23.11
C THR A 106 2.23 -30.75 -24.22
N SER A 107 2.38 -32.09 -24.19
CA SER A 107 1.68 -32.98 -25.12
C SER A 107 0.15 -32.95 -24.97
N ARG A 108 -0.37 -32.44 -23.85
CA ARG A 108 -1.81 -32.28 -23.58
C ARG A 108 -2.38 -30.94 -24.04
N HIS A 109 -1.54 -29.96 -24.38
CA HIS A 109 -1.98 -28.61 -24.79
C HIS A 109 -2.93 -28.62 -26.00
N PRO A 110 -2.73 -29.46 -27.05
CA PRO A 110 -3.69 -29.57 -28.15
C PRO A 110 -5.09 -30.00 -27.69
N ASN A 111 -5.18 -30.90 -26.70
CA ASN A 111 -6.47 -31.34 -26.15
C ASN A 111 -7.17 -30.22 -25.39
N VAL A 112 -6.42 -29.44 -24.59
CA VAL A 112 -6.94 -28.26 -23.88
C VAL A 112 -7.48 -27.22 -24.87
N ARG A 113 -6.74 -26.93 -25.95
CA ARG A 113 -7.20 -26.02 -27.02
C ARG A 113 -8.47 -26.54 -27.67
N ALA A 114 -8.51 -27.82 -28.06
CA ALA A 114 -9.66 -28.41 -28.74
C ALA A 114 -10.91 -28.42 -27.84
N LEU A 115 -10.75 -28.69 -26.55
CA LEU A 115 -11.81 -28.57 -25.56
C LEU A 115 -12.36 -27.14 -25.50
N LEU A 116 -11.49 -26.14 -25.32
CA LEU A 116 -11.89 -24.75 -25.21
C LEU A 116 -12.60 -24.23 -26.47
N LEU A 117 -12.13 -24.60 -27.66
CA LEU A 117 -12.79 -24.25 -28.93
C LEU A 117 -14.21 -24.83 -29.03
N LYS A 118 -14.47 -25.99 -28.41
CA LYS A 118 -15.82 -26.59 -28.36
C LYS A 118 -16.69 -26.02 -27.25
N LEU A 119 -16.12 -25.67 -26.10
CA LEU A 119 -16.86 -25.09 -24.98
C LEU A 119 -17.22 -23.62 -25.22
N ARG A 120 -16.33 -22.85 -25.86
CA ARG A 120 -16.50 -21.42 -26.06
C ARG A 120 -17.87 -21.02 -26.64
N PRO A 121 -18.38 -21.62 -27.73
CA PRO A 121 -19.68 -21.25 -28.28
C PRO A 121 -20.87 -21.68 -27.42
N LEU A 122 -20.67 -22.52 -26.40
CA LEU A 122 -21.74 -22.99 -25.50
C LEU A 122 -21.96 -22.06 -24.30
N VAL A 123 -21.02 -21.13 -24.05
CA VAL A 123 -21.02 -20.28 -22.85
C VAL A 123 -21.05 -18.81 -23.27
N PRO A 124 -21.94 -17.98 -22.68
CA PRO A 124 -22.00 -16.54 -22.97
C PRO A 124 -20.64 -15.84 -22.84
N THR A 125 -20.43 -14.79 -23.63
CA THR A 125 -19.25 -13.92 -23.49
C THR A 125 -19.20 -13.33 -22.08
N GLY A 126 -18.03 -13.42 -21.44
CA GLY A 126 -17.84 -12.98 -20.05
C GLY A 126 -18.10 -14.05 -19.00
N ALA A 127 -18.44 -15.29 -19.40
CA ALA A 127 -18.87 -16.34 -18.47
C ALA A 127 -18.09 -17.65 -18.55
N LEU A 128 -17.02 -17.74 -19.37
CA LEU A 128 -16.11 -18.88 -19.35
C LEU A 128 -14.82 -18.51 -18.62
N GLY A 129 -14.55 -19.17 -17.50
CA GLY A 129 -13.34 -18.98 -16.71
C GLY A 129 -12.39 -20.16 -16.79
N TYR A 130 -11.16 -19.95 -16.31
CA TYR A 130 -10.26 -21.02 -15.90
C TYR A 130 -9.69 -20.74 -14.51
N THR A 131 -9.38 -21.80 -13.76
CA THR A 131 -8.59 -21.77 -12.54
C THR A 131 -7.37 -22.69 -12.70
N SER A 132 -6.25 -22.26 -12.15
CA SER A 132 -4.97 -22.99 -12.10
C SER A 132 -4.06 -22.34 -11.05
N PHE A 133 -2.81 -22.77 -10.96
CA PHE A 133 -1.83 -22.31 -9.99
C PHE A 133 -1.72 -20.78 -9.89
N GLY A 134 -1.57 -20.26 -8.67
CA GLY A 134 -1.54 -18.82 -8.40
C GLY A 134 -0.38 -18.06 -9.03
N HIS A 135 0.81 -18.67 -9.13
CA HIS A 135 2.01 -18.02 -9.69
C HIS A 135 2.42 -18.69 -11.00
N PRO A 136 2.11 -18.11 -12.17
CA PRO A 136 2.32 -18.75 -13.46
C PRO A 136 3.82 -18.89 -13.80
N GLY A 137 4.70 -18.06 -13.23
CA GLY A 137 6.16 -18.24 -13.32
C GLY A 137 6.71 -19.48 -12.61
N PHE A 138 5.99 -20.08 -11.65
CA PHE A 138 6.39 -21.35 -11.02
C PHE A 138 5.86 -22.57 -11.79
N HIS A 139 4.84 -22.35 -12.62
CA HIS A 139 4.22 -23.37 -13.48
C HIS A 139 4.23 -22.91 -14.96
N PRO A 140 5.41 -22.66 -15.55
CA PRO A 140 5.51 -22.05 -16.87
C PRO A 140 4.95 -22.93 -18.00
N ASN A 141 4.76 -24.23 -17.74
CA ASN A 141 4.29 -25.19 -18.73
C ASN A 141 2.77 -25.36 -18.78
N VAL A 142 2.01 -24.74 -17.87
CA VAL A 142 0.55 -24.64 -18.04
C VAL A 142 0.27 -23.86 -19.33
N PRO A 143 -0.77 -24.22 -20.11
CA PRO A 143 -1.05 -23.60 -21.41
C PRO A 143 -1.64 -22.17 -21.30
N TRP A 144 -1.00 -21.28 -20.55
CA TRP A 144 -1.50 -19.94 -20.19
C TRP A 144 -1.99 -19.12 -21.39
N LYS A 145 -1.25 -19.14 -22.52
CA LYS A 145 -1.67 -18.43 -23.74
C LYS A 145 -2.96 -18.99 -24.33
N ILE A 146 -3.12 -20.32 -24.35
CA ILE A 146 -4.34 -20.97 -24.85
C ILE A 146 -5.53 -20.58 -23.95
N LEU A 147 -5.33 -20.57 -22.63
CA LEU A 147 -6.34 -20.14 -21.66
C LEU A 147 -6.71 -18.66 -21.85
N ASN A 148 -5.73 -17.78 -21.96
CA ASN A 148 -5.92 -16.35 -22.21
C ASN A 148 -6.55 -16.06 -23.58
N GLU A 149 -6.37 -16.90 -24.58
CA GLU A 149 -7.02 -16.70 -25.89
C GLU A 149 -8.51 -17.07 -25.86
N ASN A 150 -8.90 -18.08 -25.08
CA ASN A 150 -10.22 -18.72 -25.20
C ASN A 150 -11.16 -18.46 -24.01
N CYS A 151 -10.64 -18.10 -22.84
CA CYS A 151 -11.47 -17.78 -21.67
C CYS A 151 -11.68 -16.27 -21.52
N ASP A 152 -12.71 -15.91 -20.74
CA ASP A 152 -13.06 -14.54 -20.40
C ASP A 152 -12.47 -14.10 -19.06
N ILE A 153 -12.28 -15.04 -18.13
CA ILE A 153 -11.89 -14.77 -16.73
C ILE A 153 -10.76 -15.72 -16.31
N ALA A 154 -9.76 -15.18 -15.61
CA ALA A 154 -8.73 -15.95 -14.93
C ALA A 154 -9.02 -15.99 -13.43
N LEU A 155 -9.00 -17.17 -12.82
CA LEU A 155 -9.25 -17.37 -11.39
C LEU A 155 -8.06 -18.07 -10.72
N PRO A 156 -6.92 -17.39 -10.50
CA PRO A 156 -5.73 -18.02 -9.94
C PRO A 156 -5.96 -18.50 -8.50
N GLN A 157 -5.49 -19.72 -8.20
CA GLN A 157 -5.53 -20.30 -6.86
C GLN A 157 -4.38 -19.76 -6.01
N ILE A 158 -4.62 -18.72 -5.20
CA ILE A 158 -3.59 -18.06 -4.37
C ILE A 158 -3.76 -18.49 -2.90
N TYR A 159 -3.41 -19.75 -2.60
CA TYR A 159 -3.61 -20.36 -1.27
C TYR A 159 -2.28 -20.82 -0.63
N PHE A 160 -1.29 -19.92 -0.45
CA PHE A 160 0.04 -20.32 0.05
C PHE A 160 0.01 -20.94 1.45
N GLU A 161 -1.05 -20.70 2.23
CA GLU A 161 -1.31 -21.37 3.51
C GLU A 161 -1.37 -22.89 3.41
N LYS A 162 -1.72 -23.43 2.25
CA LYS A 162 -1.78 -24.88 2.00
C LYS A 162 -0.40 -25.51 1.81
N PHE A 163 0.55 -24.78 1.22
CA PHE A 163 1.87 -25.31 0.84
C PHE A 163 3.01 -24.86 1.77
N GLY A 164 2.91 -23.66 2.33
CA GLY A 164 3.93 -23.06 3.19
C GLY A 164 3.70 -23.22 4.69
N PHE A 165 2.55 -23.77 5.11
CA PHE A 165 2.14 -23.88 6.53
C PHE A 165 2.18 -22.54 7.29
N ARG A 166 2.01 -21.41 6.59
CA ARG A 166 1.97 -20.03 7.12
C ARG A 166 0.98 -19.20 6.32
N ALA A 167 0.48 -18.10 6.88
CA ALA A 167 -0.39 -17.18 6.13
C ALA A 167 0.28 -16.71 4.83
N THR A 168 -0.52 -16.63 3.77
CA THR A 168 -0.18 -15.94 2.52
C THR A 168 0.14 -14.48 2.85
N ASN A 169 1.34 -14.00 2.50
CA ASN A 169 1.69 -12.60 2.74
C ASN A 169 1.37 -11.73 1.51
N GLU A 170 1.37 -10.42 1.71
CA GLU A 170 0.97 -9.48 0.65
C GLU A 170 1.93 -9.50 -0.55
N ASP A 171 3.22 -9.61 -0.30
CA ASP A 171 4.22 -9.65 -1.37
C ASP A 171 4.00 -10.87 -2.27
N GLU A 172 3.62 -12.02 -1.71
CA GLU A 172 3.26 -13.23 -2.46
C GLU A 172 2.01 -13.04 -3.33
N VAL A 173 0.99 -12.36 -2.81
CA VAL A 173 -0.21 -12.02 -3.59
C VAL A 173 0.17 -11.10 -4.74
N GLN A 174 0.93 -10.03 -4.46
CA GLN A 174 1.36 -9.08 -5.49
C GLN A 174 2.29 -9.73 -6.53
N ASP A 175 3.17 -10.64 -6.12
CA ASP A 175 4.06 -11.36 -7.02
C ASP A 175 3.27 -12.28 -7.96
N CYS A 176 2.30 -13.03 -7.44
CA CYS A 176 1.37 -13.82 -8.27
C CYS A 176 0.66 -12.97 -9.33
N LEU A 177 0.11 -11.82 -8.92
CA LEU A 177 -0.63 -10.92 -9.81
C LEU A 177 0.29 -10.27 -10.85
N LYS A 178 1.45 -9.76 -10.43
CA LYS A 178 2.46 -9.18 -11.35
C LYS A 178 3.01 -10.22 -12.31
N SER A 179 3.15 -11.48 -11.89
CA SER A 179 3.59 -12.57 -12.76
C SER A 179 2.59 -12.84 -13.89
N HIS A 180 1.28 -12.75 -13.61
CA HIS A 180 0.26 -12.82 -14.65
C HIS A 180 0.42 -11.69 -15.69
N GLU A 181 0.60 -10.46 -15.22
CA GLU A 181 0.83 -9.29 -16.09
C GLU A 181 2.12 -9.43 -16.91
N ALA A 182 3.22 -9.85 -16.28
CA ALA A 182 4.53 -10.03 -16.93
C ALA A 182 4.50 -11.12 -18.02
N MET A 183 3.62 -12.12 -17.90
CA MET A 183 3.39 -13.14 -18.92
C MET A 183 2.46 -12.68 -20.06
N GLY A 184 1.95 -11.45 -19.99
CA GLY A 184 1.03 -10.89 -20.97
C GLY A 184 -0.38 -11.49 -20.89
N LEU A 185 -0.80 -11.96 -19.71
CA LEU A 185 -2.16 -12.44 -19.47
C LEU A 185 -3.06 -11.23 -19.18
N THR A 186 -4.09 -11.05 -20.00
CA THR A 186 -4.87 -9.80 -20.08
C THR A 186 -6.30 -9.94 -19.60
N LYS A 187 -6.73 -11.13 -19.16
CA LYS A 187 -8.10 -11.34 -18.67
C LYS A 187 -8.29 -10.71 -17.29
N PRO A 188 -9.53 -10.31 -16.96
CA PRO A 188 -9.92 -10.08 -15.57
C PRO A 188 -9.41 -11.20 -14.67
N ILE A 189 -8.65 -10.84 -13.65
CA ILE A 189 -8.13 -11.75 -12.63
C ILE A 189 -9.05 -11.67 -11.42
N LEU A 190 -9.70 -12.78 -11.08
CA LEU A 190 -10.56 -12.96 -9.92
C LEU A 190 -9.92 -14.01 -9.01
N PRO A 191 -8.98 -13.62 -8.13
CA PRO A 191 -8.26 -14.58 -7.32
C PRO A 191 -9.21 -15.43 -6.48
N ILE A 192 -8.76 -16.64 -6.18
CA ILE A 192 -9.42 -17.48 -5.21
C ILE A 192 -8.54 -17.43 -3.94
N TRP A 193 -9.15 -17.53 -2.75
CA TRP A 193 -8.45 -17.59 -1.46
C TRP A 193 -8.81 -18.86 -0.69
N GLY A 194 -7.83 -19.48 -0.02
CA GLY A 194 -8.04 -20.72 0.72
C GLY A 194 -8.60 -20.48 2.12
N SER A 195 -9.77 -21.05 2.40
CA SER A 195 -10.42 -21.11 3.71
C SER A 195 -10.36 -22.52 4.33
N GLU A 196 -9.81 -23.52 3.64
CA GLU A 196 -9.72 -24.90 4.16
C GLU A 196 -8.78 -24.98 5.36
N SER A 197 -9.15 -25.81 6.35
CA SER A 197 -8.42 -25.97 7.62
C SER A 197 -7.60 -27.23 7.76
N ASP A 198 -7.39 -27.96 6.67
CA ASP A 198 -6.45 -29.08 6.64
C ASP A 198 -4.97 -28.60 6.66
N SER A 199 -4.73 -27.29 6.52
CA SER A 199 -3.44 -26.67 6.81
C SER A 199 -3.19 -26.56 8.33
N ARG A 200 -1.91 -26.56 8.73
CA ARG A 200 -1.53 -26.39 10.15
C ARG A 200 -1.90 -25.01 10.70
N ASN A 201 -1.96 -24.00 9.83
CA ASN A 201 -2.24 -22.60 10.14
C ASN A 201 -3.21 -22.01 9.10
N PRO A 202 -4.53 -22.27 9.22
CA PRO A 202 -5.51 -21.74 8.28
C PRO A 202 -5.62 -20.22 8.37
N ALA A 203 -5.99 -19.59 7.26
CA ALA A 203 -6.30 -18.16 7.21
C ALA A 203 -7.46 -17.81 8.14
N LYS A 204 -7.35 -16.68 8.83
CA LYS A 204 -8.40 -16.16 9.73
C LYS A 204 -9.47 -15.42 8.93
N ALA A 205 -10.68 -15.32 9.49
CA ALA A 205 -11.78 -14.56 8.88
C ALA A 205 -11.38 -13.12 8.56
N SER A 206 -10.62 -12.46 9.44
CA SER A 206 -10.13 -11.09 9.22
C SER A 206 -9.19 -10.97 8.01
N GLU A 207 -8.38 -11.99 7.75
CA GLU A 207 -7.43 -12.02 6.63
C GLU A 207 -8.18 -12.23 5.32
N LEU A 208 -9.06 -13.23 5.27
CA LEU A 208 -9.91 -13.51 4.11
C LEU A 208 -10.84 -12.34 3.80
N GLN A 209 -11.40 -11.68 4.82
CA GLN A 209 -12.22 -10.48 4.62
C GLN A 209 -11.41 -9.34 4.01
N SER A 210 -10.15 -9.16 4.44
CA SER A 210 -9.25 -8.17 3.84
C SER A 210 -9.03 -8.43 2.35
N TYR A 211 -8.85 -9.69 1.96
CA TYR A 211 -8.71 -10.06 0.55
C TYR A 211 -9.99 -9.83 -0.25
N LEU A 212 -11.17 -10.22 0.26
CA LEU A 212 -12.44 -9.91 -0.41
C LEU A 212 -12.60 -8.40 -0.61
N ASN A 213 -12.34 -7.60 0.41
CA ASN A 213 -12.49 -6.15 0.31
C ASN A 213 -11.56 -5.53 -0.75
N ARG A 214 -10.34 -6.03 -0.87
CA ARG A 214 -9.29 -5.49 -1.75
C ARG A 214 -9.34 -6.00 -3.18
N PHE A 215 -9.92 -7.18 -3.39
CA PHE A 215 -9.98 -7.83 -4.69
C PHE A 215 -11.45 -8.13 -5.03
N PRO A 216 -12.20 -7.13 -5.54
CA PRO A 216 -13.59 -7.32 -5.96
C PRO A 216 -13.77 -8.57 -6.81
N GLY A 217 -14.83 -9.31 -6.49
CA GLY A 217 -15.23 -10.63 -6.98
C GLY A 217 -14.15 -11.69 -7.11
N SER A 218 -13.10 -11.57 -6.30
CA SER A 218 -12.40 -12.73 -5.79
C SER A 218 -13.36 -13.66 -5.03
N SER A 219 -12.92 -14.88 -4.76
CA SER A 219 -13.77 -15.94 -4.23
C SER A 219 -13.07 -16.78 -3.17
N ILE A 220 -13.86 -17.51 -2.38
CA ILE A 220 -13.33 -18.34 -1.29
C ILE A 220 -13.42 -19.81 -1.66
N TRP A 221 -12.26 -20.46 -1.71
CA TRP A 221 -12.11 -21.90 -1.76
C TRP A 221 -11.90 -22.46 -0.36
N ARG A 222 -12.87 -23.11 0.26
CA ARG A 222 -14.25 -23.37 -0.12
C ARG A 222 -15.08 -23.34 1.16
N VAL A 223 -16.39 -23.53 1.06
CA VAL A 223 -17.20 -23.70 2.28
C VAL A 223 -16.86 -24.98 3.04
N PRO A 224 -16.84 -24.93 4.39
CA PRO A 224 -16.71 -26.11 5.22
C PRO A 224 -17.83 -27.12 4.99
N GLU A 225 -17.45 -28.39 4.89
CA GLU A 225 -18.36 -29.52 4.68
C GLU A 225 -18.40 -30.44 5.91
N PHE A 226 -19.52 -31.14 6.07
CA PHE A 226 -19.70 -32.17 7.08
C PHE A 226 -19.17 -33.50 6.53
N ARG A 227 -18.00 -33.90 7.02
CA ARG A 227 -17.32 -35.14 6.60
C ARG A 227 -17.00 -35.98 7.82
N ASN A 228 -17.19 -37.30 7.70
CA ASN A 228 -16.84 -38.26 8.75
C ASN A 228 -17.41 -37.90 10.13
N GLY A 229 -18.65 -37.42 10.18
CA GLY A 229 -19.35 -37.07 11.42
C GLY A 229 -18.93 -35.75 12.07
N ARG A 230 -18.17 -34.89 11.38
CA ARG A 230 -17.71 -33.59 11.91
C ARG A 230 -17.79 -32.52 10.82
N LEU A 231 -18.09 -31.29 11.24
CA LEU A 231 -17.96 -30.11 10.38
C LEU A 231 -16.46 -29.80 10.23
N GLU A 232 -15.99 -29.67 8.99
CA GLU A 232 -14.65 -29.14 8.72
C GLU A 232 -14.49 -27.74 9.33
N ARG A 233 -13.26 -27.35 9.70
CA ARG A 233 -13.02 -25.97 10.10
C ARG A 233 -12.83 -25.11 8.84
N GLY A 234 -13.18 -23.85 8.94
CA GLY A 234 -12.99 -22.84 7.89
C GLY A 234 -13.87 -21.64 8.15
N GLU A 235 -13.44 -20.50 7.60
CA GLU A 235 -14.01 -19.19 7.91
C GLU A 235 -14.96 -18.68 6.83
N ALA A 236 -15.16 -19.43 5.74
CA ALA A 236 -16.00 -19.00 4.62
C ALA A 236 -17.43 -18.55 5.00
N TRP A 237 -18.01 -19.11 6.08
CA TRP A 237 -19.34 -18.72 6.60
C TRP A 237 -19.31 -17.51 7.56
N ASN A 238 -18.14 -17.04 7.95
CA ASN A 238 -17.92 -15.92 8.88
C ASN A 238 -17.50 -14.63 8.15
N LEU A 239 -17.66 -14.59 6.83
CA LEU A 239 -17.29 -13.46 5.98
C LEU A 239 -18.53 -12.72 5.48
N ASN A 240 -18.31 -11.50 5.00
CA ASN A 240 -19.29 -10.72 4.26
C ASN A 240 -18.83 -10.56 2.80
N TYR A 241 -19.60 -11.15 1.89
CA TYR A 241 -19.37 -11.18 0.44
C TYR A 241 -20.19 -10.14 -0.31
N SER A 242 -20.92 -9.26 0.38
CA SER A 242 -21.59 -8.16 -0.30
C SER A 242 -20.55 -7.37 -1.10
N ASP A 243 -20.89 -7.04 -2.36
CA ASP A 243 -20.21 -6.03 -3.16
C ASP A 243 -20.43 -4.61 -2.58
N ASN A 244 -20.40 -4.48 -1.26
CA ASN A 244 -20.22 -3.21 -0.56
C ASN A 244 -18.75 -2.80 -0.58
N SER A 245 -17.97 -3.34 -1.53
CA SER A 245 -16.75 -2.70 -1.95
C SER A 245 -17.17 -1.32 -2.48
N PRO A 246 -16.70 -0.20 -1.90
CA PRO A 246 -16.92 1.11 -2.49
C PRO A 246 -16.21 1.28 -3.86
N PHE A 247 -15.63 0.21 -4.41
CA PHE A 247 -14.77 0.19 -5.58
C PHE A 247 -15.45 -0.56 -6.75
N PRO A 248 -15.70 0.09 -7.90
CA PRO A 248 -16.23 -0.57 -9.08
C PRO A 248 -15.22 -1.48 -9.78
N TYR A 249 -15.75 -2.45 -10.50
CA TYR A 249 -15.05 -3.49 -11.24
C TYR A 249 -14.14 -2.96 -12.35
N GLY A 250 -12.83 -3.23 -12.27
CA GLY A 250 -11.87 -3.01 -13.34
C GLY A 250 -10.43 -3.09 -12.88
N GLY A 251 -9.61 -3.92 -13.53
CA GLY A 251 -8.19 -4.05 -13.23
C GLY A 251 -7.47 -2.70 -13.30
N GLY A 252 -6.49 -2.52 -12.40
CA GLY A 252 -5.51 -1.45 -12.46
C GLY A 252 -6.05 -0.03 -12.27
N SER A 253 -6.55 0.30 -11.08
CA SER A 253 -6.32 1.61 -10.41
C SER A 253 -7.10 1.69 -9.09
N THR A 254 -6.44 2.22 -8.08
CA THR A 254 -6.99 2.53 -6.75
C THR A 254 -8.12 3.56 -6.84
N ASP A 255 -9.32 3.24 -6.38
CA ASP A 255 -10.37 4.25 -6.20
C ASP A 255 -11.03 4.14 -4.82
N PHE A 256 -10.21 4.23 -3.78
CA PHE A 256 -10.65 4.75 -2.49
C PHE A 256 -10.64 6.25 -2.72
N ALA A 257 -11.78 6.83 -3.09
CA ALA A 257 -11.84 8.28 -3.25
C ALA A 257 -11.71 8.91 -1.87
N LEU A 258 -10.47 9.16 -1.44
CA LEU A 258 -10.17 9.94 -0.26
C LEU A 258 -10.95 11.26 -0.36
N PRO A 259 -11.58 11.72 0.74
CA PRO A 259 -12.22 13.02 0.73
C PRO A 259 -11.18 14.07 0.35
N THR A 260 -11.67 15.20 -0.17
CA THR A 260 -10.78 16.33 -0.44
C THR A 260 -10.13 16.73 0.88
N LEU A 261 -8.79 16.62 0.96
CA LEU A 261 -8.07 17.08 2.13
C LEU A 261 -8.32 18.59 2.27
N THR A 262 -8.82 19.02 3.42
CA THR A 262 -9.09 20.45 3.74
C THR A 262 -8.24 20.96 4.91
N ARG A 263 -7.39 20.10 5.50
CA ARG A 263 -6.39 20.44 6.53
C ARG A 263 -5.32 19.37 6.64
N VAL A 264 -4.20 19.70 7.29
CA VAL A 264 -3.13 18.75 7.63
C VAL A 264 -3.60 17.75 8.71
N LEU A 265 -3.34 16.46 8.52
CA LEU A 265 -3.62 15.43 9.54
C LEU A 265 -2.32 15.02 10.23
N ARG A 266 -2.31 15.02 11.56
CA ARG A 266 -1.16 14.68 12.40
C ARG A 266 -1.62 14.19 13.77
N ARG A 267 -0.71 13.69 14.62
CA ARG A 267 -1.08 13.20 15.96
C ARG A 267 -1.99 14.17 16.71
N GLY A 268 -3.09 13.64 17.25
CA GLY A 268 -4.14 14.41 17.97
C GLY A 268 -5.20 15.03 17.07
N THR A 269 -5.07 14.94 15.75
CA THR A 269 -6.11 15.27 14.78
C THR A 269 -7.24 14.25 14.89
N LYS A 270 -8.50 14.70 14.88
CA LYS A 270 -9.68 13.82 14.90
C LYS A 270 -10.65 14.16 13.78
N GLY A 271 -11.38 13.17 13.25
CA GLY A 271 -12.44 13.41 12.26
C GLY A 271 -12.58 12.32 11.20
N GLU A 272 -13.52 12.55 10.27
CA GLU A 272 -13.81 11.63 9.16
C GLU A 272 -12.68 11.52 8.13
N ASP A 273 -11.89 12.59 7.97
CA ASP A 273 -10.65 12.60 7.19
C ASP A 273 -9.57 11.70 7.82
N VAL A 274 -9.48 11.66 9.15
CA VAL A 274 -8.60 10.72 9.87
C VAL A 274 -9.09 9.29 9.71
N LYS A 275 -10.41 9.04 9.76
CA LYS A 275 -10.94 7.70 9.45
C LYS A 275 -10.65 7.29 8.03
N ALA A 276 -10.75 8.22 7.07
CA ALA A 276 -10.40 7.95 5.68
C ALA A 276 -8.91 7.62 5.53
N LEU A 277 -8.03 8.37 6.20
CA LEU A 277 -6.61 8.08 6.28
C LEU A 277 -6.32 6.69 6.88
N GLN A 278 -6.91 6.39 8.04
CA GLN A 278 -6.72 5.11 8.74
C GLN A 278 -7.18 3.94 7.88
N ARG A 279 -8.31 4.08 7.17
CA ARG A 279 -8.79 3.11 6.19
C ARG A 279 -7.78 2.92 5.06
N ALA A 280 -7.37 4.00 4.39
CA ALA A 280 -6.41 3.93 3.29
C ALA A 280 -5.07 3.29 3.72
N LEU A 281 -4.53 3.68 4.87
CA LEU A 281 -3.29 3.10 5.39
C LEU A 281 -3.43 1.64 5.80
N ASN A 282 -4.57 1.24 6.39
CA ASN A 282 -4.85 -0.14 6.74
C ASN A 282 -5.04 -1.02 5.50
N GLU A 283 -5.73 -0.51 4.48
CA GLU A 283 -5.90 -1.17 3.17
C GLU A 283 -4.55 -1.40 2.48
N LEU A 284 -3.63 -0.43 2.61
CA LEU A 284 -2.26 -0.53 2.11
C LEU A 284 -1.31 -1.31 3.04
N GLY A 285 -1.80 -1.86 4.16
CA GLY A 285 -1.03 -2.75 5.03
C GLY A 285 -0.15 -2.05 6.08
N PHE A 286 -0.23 -0.74 6.26
CA PHE A 286 0.63 0.03 7.18
C PHE A 286 0.18 0.00 8.66
N ASN A 287 -0.97 -0.61 8.97
CA ASN A 287 -1.52 -0.80 10.32
C ASN A 287 -1.60 0.50 11.15
N ALA A 288 -2.58 1.34 10.79
CA ALA A 288 -2.95 2.57 11.47
C ALA A 288 -3.73 2.36 12.78
N GLY A 289 -4.01 1.11 13.17
CA GLY A 289 -4.89 0.76 14.28
C GLY A 289 -6.36 0.78 13.89
N ASP A 290 -7.24 0.84 14.89
CA ASP A 290 -8.69 0.93 14.66
C ASP A 290 -9.05 2.20 13.89
N VAL A 291 -10.09 2.11 13.05
CA VAL A 291 -10.64 3.26 12.30
C VAL A 291 -11.58 4.06 13.21
N ASP A 292 -11.02 4.63 14.27
CA ASP A 292 -11.73 5.39 15.29
C ASP A 292 -11.83 6.90 14.95
N GLY A 293 -11.06 7.36 13.98
CA GLY A 293 -10.96 8.76 13.61
C GLY A 293 -10.12 9.58 14.57
N ASP A 294 -9.32 8.94 15.43
CA ASP A 294 -8.30 9.58 16.26
C ASP A 294 -6.91 9.29 15.70
N PHE A 295 -6.20 10.33 15.28
CA PHE A 295 -4.84 10.20 14.76
C PHE A 295 -3.91 9.96 15.95
N GLY A 296 -3.88 8.71 16.40
CA GLY A 296 -3.10 8.24 17.54
C GLY A 296 -1.70 7.74 17.16
N PRO A 297 -0.98 7.13 18.13
CA PRO A 297 0.36 6.59 17.90
C PRO A 297 0.45 5.55 16.78
N ASN A 298 -0.58 4.70 16.63
CA ASN A 298 -0.62 3.68 15.59
C ASN A 298 -0.78 4.31 14.20
N THR A 299 -1.67 5.30 14.06
CA THR A 299 -1.87 6.03 12.81
C THR A 299 -0.61 6.79 12.39
N GLU A 300 0.08 7.46 13.32
CA GLU A 300 1.35 8.13 12.99
C GLU A 300 2.42 7.14 12.52
N ARG A 301 2.54 5.99 13.19
CA ARG A 301 3.49 4.94 12.79
C ARG A 301 3.17 4.43 11.38
N ALA A 302 1.89 4.23 11.07
CA ALA A 302 1.44 3.82 9.75
C ALA A 302 1.71 4.87 8.67
N VAL A 303 1.47 6.15 8.96
CA VAL A 303 1.82 7.25 8.05
C VAL A 303 3.31 7.28 7.75
N ARG A 304 4.16 7.17 8.78
CA ARG A 304 5.62 7.15 8.60
C ARG A 304 6.07 5.95 7.75
N ALA A 305 5.50 4.77 8.00
CA ALA A 305 5.80 3.57 7.23
C ALA A 305 5.35 3.71 5.77
N PHE A 306 4.17 4.28 5.53
CA PHE A 306 3.67 4.59 4.19
C PHE A 306 4.56 5.59 3.46
N GLN A 307 4.92 6.70 4.12
CA GLN A 307 5.80 7.71 3.56
C GLN A 307 7.16 7.14 3.17
N ALA A 308 7.71 6.24 4.00
CA ALA A 308 8.96 5.54 3.71
C ALA A 308 8.82 4.65 2.47
N ASN A 309 7.71 3.90 2.36
CA ASN A 309 7.43 3.05 1.21
C ASN A 309 7.19 3.84 -0.08
N ALA A 310 6.51 4.99 0.01
CA ALA A 310 6.24 5.88 -1.12
C ALA A 310 7.45 6.73 -1.55
N GLY A 311 8.59 6.64 -0.86
CA GLY A 311 9.79 7.42 -1.18
C GLY A 311 9.63 8.92 -0.97
N ILE A 312 8.68 9.33 -0.13
CA ILE A 312 8.43 10.74 0.23
C ILE A 312 8.95 11.03 1.65
N SER A 313 8.79 12.26 2.14
CA SER A 313 9.30 12.60 3.47
C SER A 313 8.57 11.87 4.60
N ILE A 314 9.35 11.30 5.52
CA ILE A 314 8.86 10.47 6.64
C ILE A 314 8.62 11.33 7.88
N ASP A 315 7.74 12.33 7.77
CA ASP A 315 7.46 13.27 8.85
C ASP A 315 6.34 12.85 9.80
N GLY A 316 5.55 11.82 9.42
CA GLY A 316 4.41 11.32 10.19
C GLY A 316 3.18 12.22 10.14
N GLU A 317 3.20 13.25 9.31
CA GLU A 317 2.10 14.17 9.06
C GLU A 317 1.57 13.97 7.63
N VAL A 318 0.28 14.19 7.42
CA VAL A 318 -0.37 13.99 6.13
C VAL A 318 -0.71 15.34 5.53
N TYR A 319 0.19 15.78 4.64
CA TYR A 319 0.01 16.92 3.75
C TYR A 319 -0.48 16.47 2.37
N THR A 320 -0.58 17.42 1.44
CA THR A 320 -1.00 17.20 0.05
C THR A 320 -0.18 16.11 -0.66
N GLN A 321 1.12 15.98 -0.42
CA GLN A 321 1.95 14.93 -1.03
C GLN A 321 1.60 13.54 -0.50
N THR A 322 1.57 13.34 0.82
CA THR A 322 1.16 12.07 1.40
C THR A 322 -0.26 11.71 1.00
N TRP A 323 -1.17 12.68 0.96
CA TRP A 323 -2.55 12.46 0.51
C TRP A 323 -2.66 12.11 -0.98
N LYS A 324 -1.84 12.74 -1.83
CA LYS A 324 -1.78 12.47 -3.26
C LYS A 324 -1.18 11.09 -3.56
N GLU A 325 -0.16 10.66 -2.82
CA GLU A 325 0.38 9.30 -2.93
C GLU A 325 -0.64 8.25 -2.48
N LEU A 326 -1.59 8.62 -1.63
CA LEU A 326 -2.78 7.80 -1.30
C LEU A 326 -3.91 7.94 -2.35
N ALA A 327 -3.65 8.54 -3.51
CA ALA A 327 -4.60 8.86 -4.59
C ALA A 327 -5.70 9.88 -4.23
N GLY A 328 -5.53 10.66 -3.16
CA GLY A 328 -6.51 11.64 -2.70
C GLY A 328 -6.42 13.00 -3.38
N ARG A 329 -7.57 13.68 -3.49
CA ARG A 329 -7.67 15.09 -3.89
C ARG A 329 -7.50 16.01 -2.66
N PHE A 330 -7.09 17.25 -2.87
CA PHE A 330 -6.93 18.23 -1.79
C PHE A 330 -7.43 19.61 -2.25
N ASP A 331 -7.86 20.43 -1.29
CA ASP A 331 -8.27 21.80 -1.56
C ASP A 331 -7.05 22.59 -2.06
N SER A 332 -7.22 23.32 -3.16
CA SER A 332 -6.20 24.20 -3.71
C SER A 332 -5.72 25.29 -2.73
N THR A 333 -6.49 25.61 -1.68
CA THR A 333 -6.03 26.53 -0.62
C THR A 333 -5.11 25.85 0.39
N LEU A 334 -5.00 24.51 0.39
CA LEU A 334 -3.96 23.76 1.11
C LEU A 334 -2.67 23.59 0.30
N VAL A 335 -2.55 24.26 -0.85
CA VAL A 335 -1.37 24.19 -1.71
C VAL A 335 -0.17 24.78 -0.98
N ASP A 336 0.53 23.89 -0.29
CA ASP A 336 1.98 23.86 -0.19
C ASP A 336 2.40 22.57 -0.92
N LEU A 337 2.56 22.63 -2.24
CA LEU A 337 3.13 21.53 -3.03
C LEU A 337 4.60 21.36 -2.62
N PRO A 338 5.06 20.21 -2.08
CA PRO A 338 6.50 19.97 -1.84
C PRO A 338 7.33 19.82 -3.13
N GLY A 339 6.70 19.95 -4.30
CA GLY A 339 7.40 20.22 -5.56
C GLY A 339 7.88 21.67 -5.70
N GLU A 340 7.29 22.63 -4.99
CA GLU A 340 7.57 24.07 -5.14
C GLU A 340 7.75 24.83 -3.81
N ASN A 341 7.28 24.34 -2.66
CA ASN A 341 7.53 25.00 -1.37
C ASN A 341 8.96 24.67 -0.88
N PRO A 342 9.87 25.67 -0.89
CA PRO A 342 11.26 25.44 -0.55
C PRO A 342 11.48 25.09 0.92
N ARG A 343 10.59 25.54 1.84
CA ARG A 343 10.67 25.23 3.27
C ARG A 343 10.43 23.74 3.55
N LEU A 344 9.47 23.13 2.86
CA LEU A 344 9.23 21.69 3.00
C LEU A 344 10.40 20.88 2.44
N LYS A 345 10.95 21.27 1.29
CA LYS A 345 12.17 20.66 0.75
C LYS A 345 13.32 20.77 1.76
N LEU A 346 13.50 21.94 2.37
CA LEU A 346 14.53 22.19 3.39
C LEU A 346 14.41 21.23 4.57
N ALA A 347 13.20 21.11 5.16
CA ALA A 347 12.97 20.22 6.28
C ALA A 347 13.27 18.76 5.93
N ASN A 348 12.82 18.30 4.76
CA ASN A 348 13.00 16.92 4.29
C ASN A 348 14.47 16.59 4.03
N PHE A 349 15.18 17.49 3.35
CA PHE A 349 16.60 17.33 3.07
C PHE A 349 17.41 17.33 4.37
N ALA A 350 17.16 18.29 5.26
CA ALA A 350 17.86 18.40 6.53
C ALA A 350 17.64 17.19 7.43
N GLU A 351 16.44 16.61 7.42
CA GLU A 351 16.11 15.38 8.14
C GLU A 351 16.97 14.19 7.71
N ASN A 352 17.10 13.99 6.40
CA ASN A 352 17.92 12.93 5.83
C ASN A 352 19.41 13.18 6.08
N GLU A 353 19.86 14.42 5.87
CA GLU A 353 21.26 14.80 6.03
C GLU A 353 21.71 14.72 7.50
N ALA A 354 20.87 15.15 8.43
CA ALA A 354 21.13 15.05 9.87
C ALA A 354 21.16 13.59 10.35
N SER A 355 20.38 12.69 9.74
CA SER A 355 20.35 11.26 10.09
C SER A 355 21.68 10.54 9.84
N LYS A 356 22.58 11.12 9.03
CA LYS A 356 23.92 10.59 8.78
C LYS A 356 24.84 10.62 10.00
N ASN A 357 24.48 11.36 11.06
CA ASN A 357 25.23 11.44 12.32
C ASN A 357 26.72 11.81 12.12
N LEU A 358 27.00 12.66 11.14
CA LEU A 358 28.37 13.05 10.77
C LEU A 358 29.04 13.84 11.90
N ARG A 359 30.34 13.65 12.04
CA ARG A 359 31.20 14.34 13.01
C ARG A 359 32.38 14.96 12.29
N TRP A 360 32.89 16.07 12.80
CA TRP A 360 34.14 16.64 12.32
C TRP A 360 35.28 16.21 13.25
N VAL A 361 36.22 15.43 12.73
CA VAL A 361 37.40 14.96 13.48
C VAL A 361 38.68 15.63 12.97
N ASN A 362 38.78 15.78 11.65
CA ASN A 362 39.89 16.41 10.94
C ASN A 362 39.44 16.86 9.54
N SER A 363 40.37 17.46 8.77
CA SER A 363 40.11 18.00 7.42
C SER A 363 39.60 17.00 6.38
N SER A 364 39.69 15.69 6.63
CA SER A 364 39.19 14.63 5.75
C SER A 364 37.81 14.11 6.16
N SER A 365 37.19 14.70 7.20
CA SER A 365 35.87 14.30 7.66
C SER A 365 34.81 14.67 6.63
N GLU A 366 33.80 13.83 6.43
CA GLU A 366 32.68 14.15 5.52
C GLU A 366 31.98 15.46 5.93
N ALA A 367 31.93 15.77 7.23
CA ALA A 367 31.38 17.03 7.75
C ALA A 367 32.11 18.29 7.24
N GLU A 368 33.35 18.18 6.72
CA GLU A 368 34.07 19.32 6.13
C GLU A 368 33.35 19.90 4.91
N LYS A 369 32.51 19.10 4.22
CA LYS A 369 31.70 19.58 3.08
C LYS A 369 30.80 20.77 3.42
N TYR A 370 30.40 20.89 4.70
CA TYR A 370 29.60 22.02 5.17
C TYR A 370 30.44 23.29 5.33
N LEU A 371 31.70 23.14 5.77
CA LEU A 371 32.61 24.26 6.05
C LEU A 371 33.35 24.76 4.81
N GLU A 372 33.54 23.89 3.82
CA GLU A 372 34.43 24.13 2.67
C GLU A 372 34.18 25.46 1.96
N ILE A 373 32.92 25.77 1.62
CA ILE A 373 32.54 27.01 0.93
C ILE A 373 32.78 28.27 1.78
N PHE A 374 32.84 28.13 3.10
CA PHE A 374 33.08 29.23 4.02
C PHE A 374 34.55 29.44 4.35
N ARG A 375 35.43 28.48 4.07
CA ARG A 375 36.85 28.58 4.46
C ARG A 375 37.51 29.82 3.86
N GLU A 376 37.33 30.04 2.57
CA GLU A 376 37.94 31.19 1.90
C GLU A 376 37.34 32.54 2.35
N PRO A 377 36.01 32.72 2.35
CA PRO A 377 35.38 33.93 2.91
C PRO A 377 35.80 34.23 4.35
N MET A 378 35.83 33.23 5.23
CA MET A 378 36.24 33.43 6.63
C MET A 378 37.73 33.81 6.76
N ARG A 379 38.59 33.30 5.86
CA ARG A 379 40.01 33.68 5.79
C ARG A 379 40.17 35.13 5.36
N GLN A 380 39.42 35.58 4.36
CA GLN A 380 39.46 36.96 3.87
C GLN A 380 38.99 37.97 4.93
N LEU A 381 38.03 37.57 5.76
CA LEU A 381 37.57 38.36 6.92
C LEU A 381 38.50 38.26 8.14
N GLY A 382 39.57 37.44 8.07
CA GLY A 382 40.51 37.26 9.18
C GLY A 382 39.97 36.43 10.35
N HIS A 383 38.86 35.71 10.17
CA HIS A 383 38.25 34.89 11.24
C HIS A 383 38.98 33.56 11.46
N ILE A 384 39.66 33.05 10.43
CA ILE A 384 40.45 31.82 10.50
C ILE A 384 41.77 31.97 9.72
N GLY A 385 42.73 31.10 10.05
CA GLY A 385 43.97 30.94 9.29
C GLY A 385 43.82 30.05 8.05
N THR A 386 44.94 29.66 7.44
CA THR A 386 44.97 28.82 6.22
C THR A 386 44.72 27.34 6.48
N ALA A 387 44.86 26.87 7.72
CA ALA A 387 44.64 25.47 8.08
C ALA A 387 43.15 25.14 8.22
N LYS A 388 42.73 23.99 7.66
CA LYS A 388 41.37 23.44 7.84
C LYS A 388 41.22 22.83 9.24
N ILE A 389 40.99 23.68 10.23
CA ILE A 389 40.77 23.31 11.64
C ILE A 389 39.28 23.26 12.00
N PHE A 390 38.97 22.71 13.17
CA PHE A 390 37.61 22.67 13.69
C PHE A 390 37.02 24.09 13.76
N TYR A 391 35.76 24.22 13.37
CA TYR A 391 34.97 25.43 13.50
C TYR A 391 33.52 25.01 13.73
N ASP A 392 32.77 25.80 14.51
CA ASP A 392 31.37 25.47 14.78
C ASP A 392 30.54 25.47 13.50
N TRP A 393 30.01 24.31 13.15
CA TRP A 393 29.43 24.06 11.83
C TRP A 393 27.90 23.95 11.83
N CYS A 394 27.24 24.44 12.88
CA CYS A 394 25.76 24.45 12.94
C CYS A 394 25.16 25.40 11.89
N GLY A 395 25.69 26.62 11.77
CA GLY A 395 25.27 27.59 10.74
C GLY A 395 25.60 27.12 9.32
N THR A 396 26.77 26.54 9.12
CA THR A 396 27.19 26.05 7.80
C THR A 396 26.44 24.78 7.37
N PHE A 397 26.00 23.95 8.32
CA PHE A 397 25.08 22.84 8.05
C PHE A 397 23.71 23.34 7.55
N VAL A 398 23.12 24.35 8.21
CA VAL A 398 21.85 24.94 7.78
C VAL A 398 22.01 25.59 6.41
N TYR A 399 23.12 26.29 6.17
CA TYR A 399 23.45 26.86 4.87
C TYR A 399 23.50 25.79 3.77
N TYR A 400 24.23 24.69 4.02
CA TYR A 400 24.32 23.57 3.10
C TYR A 400 22.91 23.05 2.76
N CYS A 401 22.07 22.79 3.77
CA CYS A 401 20.71 22.32 3.53
C CYS A 401 19.87 23.30 2.70
N CYS A 402 19.99 24.61 2.94
CA CYS A 402 19.30 25.65 2.15
C CYS A 402 19.74 25.61 0.68
N ARG A 403 21.06 25.55 0.44
CA ARG A 403 21.63 25.52 -0.91
C ARG A 403 21.18 24.31 -1.71
N GLU A 404 21.20 23.12 -1.11
CA GLU A 404 20.84 21.87 -1.80
C GLU A 404 19.36 21.81 -2.21
N VAL A 405 18.49 22.62 -1.57
CA VAL A 405 17.06 22.71 -1.93
C VAL A 405 16.72 23.99 -2.69
N GLY A 406 17.71 24.79 -3.07
CA GLY A 406 17.53 26.01 -3.87
C GLY A 406 17.04 27.24 -3.11
N ILE A 407 17.17 27.28 -1.78
CA ILE A 407 16.92 28.51 -0.99
C ILE A 407 18.16 29.39 -1.08
N ASP A 408 17.99 30.59 -1.64
CA ASP A 408 19.06 31.58 -1.77
C ASP A 408 19.38 32.23 -0.42
N VAL A 409 20.58 31.92 0.08
CA VAL A 409 21.13 32.48 1.31
C VAL A 409 22.52 33.01 0.96
N PRO A 410 22.87 34.27 1.28
CA PRO A 410 24.19 34.78 0.97
C PRO A 410 25.25 34.12 1.84
N ILE A 411 26.45 33.90 1.32
CA ILE A 411 27.59 33.43 2.12
C ILE A 411 27.88 34.41 3.27
N GLN A 412 27.78 35.71 3.01
CA GLN A 412 27.92 36.80 3.96
C GLN A 412 26.80 37.81 3.73
N PRO A 413 26.01 38.18 4.76
CA PRO A 413 24.98 39.21 4.61
C PRO A 413 25.58 40.59 4.32
N ASP A 414 24.98 41.33 3.38
CA ASP A 414 25.42 42.68 3.03
C ASP A 414 25.42 43.62 4.24
N GLY A 415 26.59 44.19 4.53
CA GLY A 415 26.81 45.10 5.66
C GLY A 415 26.98 44.41 7.01
N TYR A 416 27.20 43.09 7.04
CA TYR A 416 27.55 42.36 8.26
C TYR A 416 29.01 41.89 8.25
N TRP A 417 29.66 41.88 9.40
CA TRP A 417 31.09 41.60 9.54
C TRP A 417 31.47 40.12 9.42
N ALA A 418 30.48 39.21 9.43
CA ALA A 418 30.70 37.77 9.43
C ALA A 418 29.84 37.01 8.41
N THR A 419 30.34 35.84 8.03
CA THR A 419 29.63 34.89 7.16
C THR A 419 28.48 34.20 7.89
N MET A 420 27.64 33.47 7.15
CA MET A 420 26.60 32.60 7.69
C MET A 420 27.13 31.38 8.46
N ALA A 421 28.46 31.23 8.60
CA ALA A 421 29.02 30.31 9.59
C ALA A 421 28.72 30.76 11.03
N LEU A 422 28.55 32.06 11.26
CA LEU A 422 28.13 32.62 12.54
C LEU A 422 26.60 32.69 12.61
N VAL A 423 26.01 32.17 13.69
CA VAL A 423 24.55 32.14 13.89
C VAL A 423 23.95 33.56 13.96
N ALA A 424 24.64 34.53 14.56
CA ALA A 424 24.18 35.92 14.60
C ALA A 424 24.00 36.54 13.18
N SER A 425 24.78 36.09 12.19
CA SER A 425 24.63 36.52 10.79
C SER A 425 23.26 36.12 10.21
N TRP A 426 22.72 34.97 10.63
CA TRP A 426 21.40 34.50 10.20
C TRP A 426 20.28 35.38 10.71
N GLN A 427 20.34 35.76 11.98
CA GLN A 427 19.36 36.65 12.59
C GLN A 427 19.40 38.04 11.94
N TYR A 428 20.59 38.63 11.77
CA TYR A 428 20.76 39.91 11.09
C TYR A 428 20.20 39.89 9.67
N TRP A 429 20.55 38.85 8.89
CA TRP A 429 20.04 38.68 7.53
C TRP A 429 18.52 38.53 7.50
N ALA A 430 17.96 37.68 8.36
CA ALA A 430 16.52 37.43 8.43
C ALA A 430 15.74 38.68 8.83
N GLN A 431 16.25 39.49 9.76
CA GLN A 431 15.63 40.78 10.11
C GLN A 431 15.62 41.74 8.92
N LYS A 432 16.76 41.88 8.21
CA LYS A 432 16.87 42.75 7.04
C LYS A 432 15.94 42.32 5.89
N LYS A 433 15.66 41.01 5.78
CA LYS A 433 14.74 40.44 4.79
C LYS A 433 13.28 40.36 5.24
N GLY A 434 12.97 40.68 6.50
CA GLY A 434 11.61 40.53 7.05
C GLY A 434 11.20 39.08 7.31
N PHE A 435 12.16 38.16 7.40
CA PHE A 435 11.93 36.73 7.67
C PHE A 435 12.02 36.37 9.16
N TRP A 436 12.43 37.32 10.01
CA TRP A 436 12.64 37.07 11.43
C TRP A 436 11.36 37.17 12.25
N TYR A 437 11.07 36.10 13.00
CA TYR A 437 9.99 36.01 13.97
C TYR A 437 10.58 35.80 15.37
N PRO A 438 10.50 36.80 16.27
CA PRO A 438 11.08 36.68 17.61
C PRO A 438 10.34 35.64 18.45
N LYS A 439 10.99 35.17 19.53
CA LYS A 439 10.42 34.24 20.50
C LYS A 439 8.97 34.56 20.87
N GLY A 440 8.11 33.54 20.76
CA GLY A 440 6.70 33.62 21.15
C GLY A 440 5.79 34.37 20.17
N SER A 441 6.33 34.96 19.08
CA SER A 441 5.51 35.67 18.09
C SER A 441 4.73 34.74 17.15
N VAL A 442 5.26 33.54 16.91
CA VAL A 442 4.65 32.53 16.03
C VAL A 442 4.83 31.13 16.58
N ASN A 443 3.98 30.23 16.14
CA ASN A 443 4.21 28.80 16.27
C ASN A 443 5.22 28.34 15.20
N PRO A 444 6.11 27.39 15.52
CA PRO A 444 7.01 26.83 14.51
C PRO A 444 6.24 26.09 13.42
N GLU A 445 6.71 26.25 12.18
CA GLU A 445 6.26 25.52 11.01
C GLU A 445 7.39 24.65 10.46
N ARG A 446 7.03 23.53 9.84
CA ARG A 446 8.01 22.65 9.17
C ARG A 446 8.76 23.48 8.11
N GLY A 447 10.09 23.45 8.18
CA GLY A 447 10.98 24.20 7.31
C GLY A 447 11.33 25.61 7.77
N ASP A 448 10.78 26.07 8.90
CA ASP A 448 11.35 27.24 9.57
C ASP A 448 12.78 26.91 10.03
N ILE A 449 13.68 27.87 9.93
CA ILE A 449 15.01 27.77 10.55
C ILE A 449 14.88 28.32 11.96
N VAL A 450 15.30 27.56 12.97
CA VAL A 450 15.19 27.93 14.37
C VAL A 450 16.52 28.40 14.90
N VAL A 451 16.52 29.51 15.64
CA VAL A 451 17.69 30.04 16.35
C VAL A 451 17.47 29.86 17.85
N PHE A 452 18.51 29.36 18.53
CA PHE A 452 18.53 29.15 19.96
C PHE A 452 19.52 30.09 20.65
N ASP A 453 19.23 30.41 21.90
CA ASP A 453 20.16 31.06 22.81
C ASP A 453 20.25 30.25 24.11
N TRP A 454 21.24 29.36 24.18
CA TRP A 454 21.51 28.56 25.38
C TRP A 454 22.40 29.32 26.37
N PRO A 455 21.96 29.49 27.64
CA PRO A 455 22.73 30.24 28.64
C PRO A 455 24.15 29.72 28.91
N SER A 456 24.41 28.44 28.63
CA SER A 456 25.64 27.74 29.01
C SER A 456 26.82 27.89 28.04
N THR A 457 26.65 28.54 26.89
CA THR A 457 27.68 28.56 25.82
C THR A 457 28.33 29.92 25.58
N GLY A 458 27.83 31.00 26.21
CA GLY A 458 28.36 32.36 26.04
C GLY A 458 28.04 32.96 24.67
N GLY A 459 27.53 34.20 24.66
CA GLY A 459 27.11 34.90 23.43
C GLY A 459 25.66 34.62 23.05
N ALA A 460 24.97 35.67 22.58
CA ALA A 460 23.60 35.59 22.08
C ALA A 460 23.56 34.80 20.76
N TYR A 461 22.48 34.02 20.55
CA TYR A 461 22.27 33.22 19.35
C TYR A 461 23.38 32.18 19.11
N ASN A 462 23.49 31.17 19.96
CA ASN A 462 24.62 30.23 19.93
C ASN A 462 24.35 28.92 19.18
N HIS A 463 23.12 28.65 18.74
CA HIS A 463 22.84 27.46 17.94
C HIS A 463 21.70 27.68 16.96
N ILE A 464 21.69 26.89 15.88
CA ILE A 464 20.70 26.98 14.80
C ILE A 464 20.36 25.60 14.26
N GLY A 465 19.12 25.44 13.79
CA GLY A 465 18.61 24.21 13.21
C GLY A 465 17.45 24.44 12.26
N ILE A 466 16.90 23.36 11.74
CA ILE A 466 15.74 23.38 10.83
C ILE A 466 14.59 22.64 11.50
N VAL A 467 13.42 23.26 11.56
CA VAL A 467 12.21 22.68 12.13
C VAL A 467 11.70 21.57 11.22
N ARG A 468 11.48 20.40 11.81
CA ARG A 468 10.86 19.24 11.15
C ARG A 468 9.38 19.14 11.46
N GLY A 469 8.95 19.42 12.68
CA GLY A 469 7.55 19.20 13.01
C GLY A 469 7.18 19.83 14.34
N TYR A 470 5.92 20.23 14.42
CA TYR A 470 5.36 20.85 15.61
C TYR A 470 3.87 20.53 15.73
N THR A 471 3.49 19.96 16.87
CA THR A 471 2.08 19.81 17.24
C THR A 471 1.63 21.08 17.95
N ARG A 472 0.62 21.77 17.41
CA ARG A 472 0.06 23.00 18.00
C ARG A 472 -0.31 22.78 19.47
N GLY A 473 0.16 23.67 20.34
CA GLY A 473 -0.05 23.60 21.79
C GLY A 473 0.97 22.73 22.54
N SER A 474 1.85 22.02 21.84
CA SER A 474 2.99 21.35 22.46
C SER A 474 4.01 22.36 22.96
N SER A 475 4.71 22.03 24.06
CA SER A 475 5.90 22.73 24.52
C SER A 475 7.17 22.30 23.77
N THR A 476 7.09 21.24 22.96
CA THR A 476 8.20 20.67 22.22
C THR A 476 7.94 20.58 20.71
N PHE A 477 9.02 20.56 19.95
CA PHE A 477 9.04 20.45 18.49
C PHE A 477 10.29 19.67 18.05
N THR A 478 10.33 19.21 16.80
CA THR A 478 11.45 18.43 16.27
C THR A 478 12.31 19.25 15.32
N THR A 479 13.62 18.98 15.32
CA THR A 479 14.63 19.72 14.56
C THR A 479 15.69 18.81 13.93
N SER A 480 16.27 19.27 12.83
CA SER A 480 17.51 18.76 12.23
C SER A 480 18.62 19.77 12.43
N GLU A 481 19.74 19.33 12.99
CA GLU A 481 20.80 20.21 13.44
C GLU A 481 22.18 19.64 13.10
N GLY A 482 23.13 20.54 12.83
CA GLY A 482 24.56 20.24 12.74
C GLY A 482 25.29 20.63 14.02
N ASN A 483 26.46 20.04 14.26
CA ASN A 483 27.36 20.37 15.36
C ASN A 483 26.76 20.36 16.78
N LYS A 484 25.72 19.56 17.06
CA LYS A 484 25.27 19.36 18.45
C LYS A 484 26.18 18.32 19.12
N GLY A 485 27.11 18.77 19.95
CA GLY A 485 28.13 17.89 20.55
C GLY A 485 29.03 17.27 19.48
N ASN A 486 29.44 18.09 18.49
CA ASN A 486 30.19 17.67 17.31
C ASN A 486 29.55 16.49 16.57
N ARG A 487 28.24 16.58 16.34
CA ARG A 487 27.46 15.59 15.58
C ARG A 487 26.28 16.25 14.87
N SER A 488 25.95 15.80 13.66
CA SER A 488 24.63 16.08 13.07
C SER A 488 23.58 15.15 13.68
N GLY A 489 22.31 15.57 13.69
CA GLY A 489 21.27 14.70 14.21
C GLY A 489 19.89 15.33 14.23
N ASN A 490 18.92 14.48 14.50
CA ASN A 490 17.53 14.85 14.67
C ASN A 490 17.20 14.87 16.16
N PHE A 491 16.56 15.95 16.62
CA PHE A 491 16.36 16.20 18.04
C PHE A 491 14.94 16.68 18.33
N THR A 492 14.49 16.42 19.55
CA THR A 492 13.32 17.09 20.12
C THR A 492 13.81 18.25 20.99
N ARG A 493 13.24 19.44 20.77
CA ARG A 493 13.61 20.69 21.43
C ARG A 493 12.42 21.27 22.17
N ASN A 494 12.71 22.03 23.24
CA ASN A 494 11.70 22.78 23.98
C ASN A 494 11.63 24.21 23.45
N LEU A 495 10.41 24.73 23.28
CA LEU A 495 10.16 26.11 22.87
C LEU A 495 10.78 27.14 23.83
N SER A 496 10.98 26.79 25.11
CA SER A 496 11.65 27.64 26.09
C SER A 496 13.07 28.07 25.68
N ASN A 497 13.75 27.24 24.87
CA ASN A 497 15.14 27.45 24.48
C ASN A 497 15.26 28.21 23.14
N VAL A 498 14.14 28.47 22.48
CA VAL A 498 14.10 29.17 21.20
C VAL A 498 14.19 30.67 21.43
N GLU A 499 14.97 31.34 20.60
CA GLU A 499 15.10 32.79 20.56
C GLU A 499 14.34 33.40 19.37
N GLY A 500 14.20 32.66 18.28
CA GLY A 500 13.32 33.03 17.19
C GLY A 500 13.32 32.02 16.05
N PHE A 501 12.46 32.29 15.08
CA PHE A 501 12.34 31.53 13.84
C PHE A 501 12.65 32.43 12.65
N ILE A 502 13.27 31.85 11.63
CA ILE A 502 13.51 32.45 10.33
C ILE A 502 12.63 31.70 9.34
N ARG A 503 11.66 32.41 8.76
CA ARG A 503 10.72 31.85 7.80
C ARG A 503 10.99 32.47 6.44
N VAL A 504 11.79 31.77 5.64
CA VAL A 504 12.09 32.15 4.27
C VAL A 504 10.85 31.99 3.39
N THR A 505 10.51 33.01 2.62
CA THR A 505 9.49 32.92 1.57
C THR A 505 10.22 32.74 0.24
N GLY A 506 9.75 31.80 -0.59
CA GLY A 506 10.34 31.51 -1.91
C GLY A 506 10.31 32.69 -2.86
#